data_AF-A0A7Y8Y104-F1
#
_entry.id   AF-A0A7Y8Y104-F1
#
_cell.length_a   1.000
_cell.length_b   1.000
_cell.length_c   1.000
_cell.angle_alpha   90.00
_cell.angle_beta   90.00
_cell.angle_gamma   90.00
#
_symmetry.space_group_name_H-M   'P 1'
#
loop_
_entity.id
_entity.type
_entity.pdbx_description
1 polymer ?
#
loop_
_entity_poly.entity_id
_entity_poly.type
_entity_poly.pdbx_seq_one_letter_code
_entity_poly.pdbx_strand_id
1 'polypeptide(L)'
;MEKLVLLLLVLVSGLGSSAQYPFEKFKAIRYSTFADWKTEVGKDSLPVKRMIEIPSFTNGTTLKIEQILKISLPDSLDYAEMNLYSNGDLVKTFEVGTRSISDPLPVYVSDIDDNGRKDIKILFPNYGCGAFNYYCQTVFLFQKTDGSFDDFTFSDICEEFENRPERDFDNDGKFEIITQTFQNYGKHNYWLFNVYGYSEGKLVNLNRLADYPIMIPLLSHEVSKKIPKKKMKEFAIATPLK
;
A
#
# COMPACT_ATOMS: atom_id res chain seq x y z
N MET A 1 -11.67 3.44 -50.66
CA MET A 1 -11.81 2.25 -49.79
C MET A 1 -10.53 2.01 -48.98
N GLU A 2 -9.36 1.91 -49.62
CA GLU A 2 -8.07 1.67 -48.95
C GLU A 2 -7.70 2.69 -47.85
N LYS A 3 -7.92 3.99 -48.08
CA LYS A 3 -7.66 5.04 -47.08
C LYS A 3 -8.53 4.90 -45.81
N LEU A 4 -9.74 4.35 -45.95
CA LEU A 4 -10.66 4.13 -44.84
C LEU A 4 -10.22 2.90 -44.00
N VAL A 5 -9.74 1.85 -44.66
CA VAL A 5 -9.19 0.65 -44.02
C VAL A 5 -7.90 0.97 -43.26
N LEU A 6 -7.02 1.80 -43.83
CA LEU A 6 -5.80 2.24 -43.17
C LEU A 6 -6.08 3.09 -41.92
N LEU A 7 -7.07 4.00 -42.00
CA LEU A 7 -7.50 4.82 -40.87
C LEU A 7 -8.11 3.96 -39.74
N LEU A 8 -8.91 2.95 -40.09
CA LEU A 8 -9.46 1.97 -39.14
C LEU A 8 -8.36 1.11 -38.50
N LEU A 9 -7.36 0.67 -39.26
CA LEU A 9 -6.21 -0.08 -38.72
C LEU A 9 -5.38 0.77 -37.74
N VAL A 10 -5.19 2.06 -38.03
CA VAL A 10 -4.50 2.99 -37.11
C VAL A 10 -5.32 3.22 -35.83
N LEU A 11 -6.64 3.46 -35.95
CA LEU A 11 -7.53 3.63 -34.80
C LEU A 11 -7.63 2.37 -33.93
N VAL A 12 -7.67 1.17 -34.53
CA VAL A 12 -7.68 -0.11 -33.79
C VAL A 12 -6.32 -0.39 -33.15
N SER A 13 -5.21 -0.02 -33.79
CA SER A 13 -3.87 -0.18 -33.20
C SER A 13 -3.61 0.77 -32.02
N GLY A 14 -4.27 1.94 -31.99
CA GLY A 14 -4.23 2.87 -30.85
C GLY A 14 -5.01 2.42 -29.62
N LEU A 15 -5.91 1.43 -29.76
CA LEU A 15 -6.72 0.88 -28.67
C LEU A 15 -6.02 -0.26 -27.90
N GLY A 16 -4.84 -0.71 -28.35
CA GLY A 16 -4.19 -1.93 -27.85
C GLY A 16 -3.01 -1.74 -26.90
N SER A 17 -2.61 -0.50 -26.58
CA SER A 17 -1.48 -0.25 -25.68
C SER A 17 -1.91 0.59 -24.49
N SER A 18 -2.77 0.03 -23.64
CA SER A 18 -2.81 0.47 -22.25
C SER A 18 -1.45 0.16 -21.65
N ALA A 19 -0.70 1.20 -21.30
CA ALA A 19 0.49 1.05 -20.49
C ALA A 19 0.08 0.38 -19.17
N GLN A 20 0.35 -0.92 -19.05
CA GLN A 20 -0.01 -1.72 -17.88
C GLN A 20 1.22 -2.37 -17.30
N TYR A 21 1.33 -2.36 -15.98
CA TYR A 21 2.40 -3.10 -15.32
C TYR A 21 2.16 -4.61 -15.43
N PRO A 22 3.21 -5.46 -15.38
CA PRO A 22 3.07 -6.90 -15.54
C PRO A 22 2.11 -7.59 -14.55
N PHE A 23 1.91 -7.00 -13.37
CA PHE A 23 1.00 -7.51 -12.34
C PHE A 23 -0.46 -7.11 -12.55
N GLU A 24 -0.77 -6.16 -13.44
CA GLU A 24 -2.15 -5.65 -13.59
C GLU A 24 -3.07 -6.61 -14.34
N LYS A 25 -2.51 -7.64 -14.97
CA LYS A 25 -3.28 -8.76 -15.54
C LYS A 25 -3.94 -9.64 -14.48
N PHE A 26 -3.47 -9.60 -13.23
CA PHE A 26 -4.00 -10.40 -12.13
C PHE A 26 -5.24 -9.74 -11.53
N LYS A 27 -6.10 -10.53 -10.90
CA LYS A 27 -7.33 -10.04 -10.29
C LYS A 27 -7.01 -9.07 -9.15
N ALA A 28 -7.60 -7.89 -9.19
CA ALA A 28 -7.49 -6.88 -8.15
C ALA A 28 -8.40 -7.18 -6.95
N ILE A 29 -7.89 -6.92 -5.74
CA ILE A 29 -8.73 -6.88 -4.55
C ILE A 29 -9.76 -5.74 -4.67
N ARG A 30 -10.93 -5.92 -4.04
CA ARG A 30 -11.95 -4.88 -3.90
C ARG A 30 -11.98 -4.40 -2.46
N TYR A 31 -11.81 -3.09 -2.28
CA TYR A 31 -11.87 -2.45 -0.98
C TYR A 31 -13.20 -1.75 -0.74
N SER A 32 -13.66 -1.77 0.51
CA SER A 32 -14.51 -0.70 1.04
C SER A 32 -13.61 0.43 1.54
N THR A 33 -13.96 1.66 1.21
CA THR A 33 -13.12 2.85 1.47
C THR A 33 -13.83 3.79 2.44
N PHE A 34 -13.12 4.28 3.44
CA PHE A 34 -13.61 5.19 4.47
C PHE A 34 -12.70 6.41 4.54
N ALA A 35 -13.23 7.60 4.26
CA ALA A 35 -12.43 8.84 4.16
C ALA A 35 -12.84 9.94 5.16
N ASP A 36 -13.93 9.72 5.92
CA ASP A 36 -14.54 10.74 6.78
C ASP A 36 -13.83 10.85 8.15
N TRP A 37 -12.56 11.25 8.13
CA TRP A 37 -11.79 11.54 9.33
C TRP A 37 -12.34 12.77 10.06
N LYS A 38 -12.63 12.62 11.34
CA LYS A 38 -12.97 13.72 12.26
C LYS A 38 -11.69 14.19 12.94
N THR A 39 -11.42 15.49 12.89
CA THR A 39 -10.22 16.09 13.47
C THR A 39 -10.56 16.95 14.69
N GLU A 40 -9.89 16.67 15.80
CA GLU A 40 -9.91 17.47 17.02
C GLU A 40 -8.53 18.12 17.20
N VAL A 41 -8.52 19.45 17.29
CA VAL A 41 -7.30 20.23 17.43
C VAL A 41 -7.20 20.76 18.86
N GLY A 42 -6.08 20.49 19.53
CA GLY A 42 -5.81 21.01 20.88
C GLY A 42 -5.73 22.54 20.93
N LYS A 43 -5.78 23.11 22.15
CA LYS A 43 -5.83 24.56 22.38
C LYS A 43 -4.67 25.34 21.72
N ASP A 44 -3.51 24.72 21.57
CA ASP A 44 -2.31 25.33 20.99
C ASP A 44 -2.05 24.84 19.55
N SER A 45 -3.10 24.43 18.83
CA SER A 45 -3.02 23.73 17.53
C SER A 45 -2.39 22.34 17.58
N LEU A 46 -2.06 21.85 18.78
CA LEU A 46 -1.52 20.51 19.08
C LEU A 46 -2.02 20.04 20.46
N PRO A 47 -2.09 18.71 20.72
CA PRO A 47 -1.98 17.64 19.74
C PRO A 47 -3.18 17.64 18.78
N VAL A 48 -2.95 17.13 17.56
CA VAL A 48 -4.02 16.87 16.61
C VAL A 48 -4.44 15.42 16.77
N LYS A 49 -5.69 15.21 17.18
CA LYS A 49 -6.31 13.90 17.28
C LYS A 49 -7.24 13.72 16.09
N ARG A 50 -7.16 12.59 15.41
CA ARG A 50 -8.07 12.24 14.32
C ARG A 50 -8.73 10.92 14.58
N MET A 51 -9.98 10.80 14.17
CA MET A 51 -10.77 9.60 14.39
C MET A 51 -11.57 9.26 13.15
N ILE A 52 -11.66 7.97 12.86
CA ILE A 52 -12.57 7.44 11.84
C ILE A 52 -13.27 6.21 12.41
N GLU A 53 -14.54 6.07 12.06
CA GLU A 53 -15.37 4.92 12.43
C GLU A 53 -15.69 4.10 11.18
N ILE A 54 -15.52 2.80 11.29
CA ILE A 54 -15.84 1.81 10.27
C ILE A 54 -17.01 0.98 10.82
N PRO A 55 -18.26 1.34 10.47
CA PRO A 55 -19.42 0.62 10.93
C PRO A 55 -19.48 -0.76 10.28
N SER A 56 -20.01 -1.75 11.01
CA SER A 56 -20.19 -3.11 10.50
C SER A 56 -18.90 -3.75 9.96
N PHE A 57 -17.78 -3.54 10.64
CA PHE A 57 -16.46 -4.05 10.27
C PHE A 57 -16.46 -5.59 10.18
N THR A 58 -16.69 -6.30 11.29
CA THR A 58 -16.80 -7.77 11.30
C THR A 58 -18.00 -8.18 12.14
N ASN A 59 -18.94 -8.97 11.60
CA ASN A 59 -20.12 -9.44 12.34
C ASN A 59 -20.94 -8.32 13.01
N GLY A 60 -21.01 -7.14 12.38
CA GLY A 60 -21.73 -5.99 12.91
C GLY A 60 -20.98 -5.18 13.99
N THR A 61 -19.72 -5.51 14.29
CA THR A 61 -18.89 -4.68 15.17
C THR A 61 -18.57 -3.34 14.51
N THR A 62 -18.39 -2.30 15.32
CA THR A 62 -17.84 -1.03 14.85
C THR A 62 -16.38 -0.96 15.25
N LEU A 63 -15.51 -0.70 14.27
CA LEU A 63 -14.11 -0.41 14.53
C LEU A 63 -13.90 1.11 14.50
N LYS A 64 -13.25 1.65 15.53
CA LYS A 64 -12.79 3.05 15.56
C LYS A 64 -11.28 3.06 15.48
N ILE A 65 -10.73 3.86 14.57
CA ILE A 65 -9.29 4.11 14.47
C ILE A 65 -9.05 5.54 14.95
N GLU A 66 -8.12 5.70 15.88
CA GLU A 66 -7.70 6.98 16.43
C GLU A 66 -6.23 7.20 16.12
N GLN A 67 -5.91 8.36 15.55
CA GLN A 67 -4.56 8.85 15.32
C GLN A 67 -4.27 10.00 16.28
N ILE A 68 -3.18 9.90 17.03
CA ILE A 68 -2.69 10.97 17.90
C ILE A 68 -1.32 11.41 17.38
N LEU A 69 -1.25 12.60 16.81
CA LEU A 69 0.02 13.16 16.33
C LEU A 69 0.87 13.63 17.51
N LYS A 70 2.08 13.06 17.62
CA LYS A 70 3.08 13.42 18.62
C LYS A 70 4.26 14.07 17.90
N ILE A 71 4.44 15.36 18.12
CA ILE A 71 5.56 16.13 17.59
C ILE A 71 6.70 16.05 18.59
N SER A 72 7.88 15.67 18.10
CA SER A 72 9.07 15.61 18.93
C SER A 72 10.13 16.59 18.40
N LEU A 73 10.62 17.47 19.28
CA LEU A 73 11.52 18.59 19.01
C LEU A 73 12.85 18.16 18.35
N PRO A 74 13.67 19.13 17.89
CA PRO A 74 14.01 19.41 16.48
C PRO A 74 14.78 18.31 15.72
N ASP A 75 15.19 17.23 16.38
CA ASP A 75 16.11 16.20 15.84
C ASP A 75 15.44 14.81 15.66
N SER A 76 14.17 14.68 16.00
CA SER A 76 13.40 13.43 15.86
C SER A 76 12.33 13.51 14.78
N LEU A 77 12.06 12.36 14.15
CA LEU A 77 10.88 12.18 13.31
C LEU A 77 9.62 12.38 14.14
N ASP A 78 8.64 13.12 13.61
CA ASP A 78 7.29 13.09 14.16
C ASP A 78 6.73 11.67 14.02
N TYR A 79 5.87 11.29 14.94
CA TYR A 79 5.19 10.01 14.86
C TYR A 79 3.73 10.15 15.25
N ALA A 80 2.93 9.26 14.70
CA ALA A 80 1.54 9.10 15.05
C ALA A 80 1.40 7.84 15.90
N GLU A 81 0.83 7.98 17.09
CA GLU A 81 0.29 6.83 17.81
C GLU A 81 -1.08 6.50 17.21
N MET A 82 -1.26 5.24 16.85
CA MET A 82 -2.48 4.71 16.27
C MET A 82 -3.13 3.77 17.28
N ASN A 83 -4.39 4.04 17.64
CA ASN A 83 -5.17 3.24 18.57
C ASN A 83 -6.42 2.70 17.88
N LEU A 84 -6.61 1.39 17.92
CA LEU A 84 -7.78 0.71 17.37
C LEU A 84 -8.70 0.26 18.49
N TYR A 85 -9.97 0.60 18.36
CA TYR A 85 -11.02 0.20 19.28
C TYR A 85 -12.06 -0.64 18.56
N SER A 86 -12.36 -1.82 19.07
CA SER A 86 -13.46 -2.65 18.59
C SER A 86 -14.58 -2.63 19.63
N ASN A 87 -15.76 -2.14 19.26
CA ASN A 87 -16.90 -1.95 20.19
C ASN A 87 -16.55 -1.17 21.47
N GLY A 88 -15.57 -0.27 21.39
CA GLY A 88 -15.11 0.56 22.52
C GLY A 88 -13.88 0.04 23.25
N ASP A 89 -13.52 -1.24 23.09
CA ASP A 89 -12.34 -1.83 23.72
C ASP A 89 -11.09 -1.60 22.86
N LEU A 90 -9.99 -1.16 23.48
CA LEU A 90 -8.70 -1.01 22.80
C LEU A 90 -8.14 -2.39 22.43
N VAL A 91 -7.99 -2.66 21.13
CA VAL A 91 -7.52 -3.95 20.61
C VAL A 91 -6.12 -3.90 20.01
N LYS A 92 -5.61 -2.70 19.67
CA LYS A 92 -4.25 -2.52 19.17
C LYS A 92 -3.78 -1.08 19.38
N THR A 93 -2.51 -0.94 19.73
CA THR A 93 -1.74 0.30 19.61
C THR A 93 -0.51 0.03 18.76
N PHE A 94 -0.17 0.94 17.85
CA PHE A 94 1.07 0.91 17.08
C PHE A 94 1.51 2.33 16.72
N GLU A 95 2.75 2.48 16.29
CA GLU A 95 3.32 3.78 15.91
C GLU A 95 3.63 3.81 14.42
N VAL A 96 3.42 4.96 13.80
CA VAL A 96 3.76 5.20 12.40
C VAL A 96 4.60 6.46 12.32
N GLY A 97 5.74 6.37 11.63
CA GLY A 97 6.58 7.53 11.36
C GLY A 97 5.87 8.45 10.38
N THR A 98 5.67 9.71 10.75
CA THR A 98 5.08 10.71 9.86
C THR A 98 5.97 11.93 9.83
N ARG A 99 6.03 12.63 8.69
CA ARG A 99 6.68 13.94 8.60
C ARG A 99 5.67 15.07 8.42
N SER A 100 4.39 14.76 8.56
CA SER A 100 3.31 15.67 8.21
C SER A 100 2.13 15.55 9.15
N ILE A 101 1.57 16.73 9.45
CA ILE A 101 0.29 16.94 10.13
C ILE A 101 -0.86 16.88 9.11
N SER A 102 -0.66 16.36 7.90
CA SER A 102 -1.73 16.17 6.90
C SER A 102 -2.71 15.08 7.34
N ASP A 103 -3.97 15.19 6.92
CA ASP A 103 -4.95 14.14 7.17
C ASP A 103 -4.47 12.80 6.56
N PRO A 104 -4.70 11.66 7.24
CA PRO A 104 -4.42 10.36 6.66
C PRO A 104 -5.19 10.20 5.35
N LEU A 105 -4.65 9.41 4.44
CA LEU A 105 -5.43 8.94 3.30
C LEU A 105 -6.60 8.07 3.78
N PRO A 106 -7.58 7.77 2.91
CA PRO A 106 -8.69 6.89 3.27
C PRO A 106 -8.21 5.56 3.86
N VAL A 107 -9.04 5.00 4.73
CA VAL A 107 -8.87 3.64 5.26
C VAL A 107 -9.53 2.65 4.30
N TYR A 108 -8.81 1.61 3.93
CA TYR A 108 -9.27 0.57 3.02
C TYR A 108 -9.50 -0.73 3.77
N VAL A 109 -10.63 -1.38 3.54
CA VAL A 109 -11.06 -2.58 4.26
C VAL A 109 -11.46 -3.67 3.29
N SER A 110 -10.87 -4.86 3.44
CA SER A 110 -11.22 -6.06 2.66
C SER A 110 -10.78 -7.32 3.41
N ASP A 111 -10.99 -8.50 2.86
CA ASP A 111 -10.44 -9.77 3.35
C ASP A 111 -9.25 -10.11 2.43
N ILE A 112 -8.02 -9.82 2.89
CA ILE A 112 -6.82 -9.89 2.06
C ILE A 112 -6.29 -11.33 2.01
N ASP A 113 -6.38 -12.06 3.13
CA ASP A 113 -5.87 -13.43 3.28
C ASP A 113 -6.95 -14.52 3.18
N ASP A 114 -8.15 -14.16 2.73
CA ASP A 114 -9.32 -15.02 2.48
C ASP A 114 -9.70 -15.87 3.71
N ASN A 115 -9.65 -15.27 4.90
CA ASN A 115 -9.87 -15.95 6.17
C ASN A 115 -11.27 -15.71 6.76
N GLY A 116 -12.11 -14.94 6.05
CA GLY A 116 -13.46 -14.53 6.44
C GLY A 116 -13.52 -13.32 7.38
N ARG A 117 -12.39 -12.71 7.73
CA ARG A 117 -12.30 -11.52 8.58
C ARG A 117 -11.87 -10.31 7.76
N LYS A 118 -12.00 -9.11 8.34
CA LYS A 118 -11.63 -7.88 7.66
C LYS A 118 -10.24 -7.44 8.09
N ASP A 119 -9.42 -7.19 7.10
CA ASP A 119 -8.11 -6.57 7.20
C ASP A 119 -8.21 -5.10 6.79
N ILE A 120 -7.21 -4.34 7.20
CA ILE A 120 -7.18 -2.89 7.02
C ILE A 120 -5.88 -2.51 6.34
N LYS A 121 -5.96 -1.60 5.38
CA LYS A 121 -4.81 -0.90 4.81
C LYS A 121 -4.98 0.59 5.04
N ILE A 122 -3.94 1.22 5.60
CA ILE A 122 -3.89 2.67 5.87
C ILE A 122 -2.63 3.23 5.23
N LEU A 123 -2.74 4.39 4.59
CA LEU A 123 -1.61 5.06 3.95
C LEU A 123 -1.33 6.39 4.62
N PHE A 124 -0.07 6.57 4.97
CA PHE A 124 0.47 7.75 5.62
C PHE A 124 1.41 8.45 4.64
N PRO A 125 0.92 9.46 3.91
CA PRO A 125 1.73 10.19 2.94
C PRO A 125 2.91 10.87 3.64
N ASN A 126 4.10 10.68 3.08
CA ASN A 126 5.31 11.34 3.52
C ASN A 126 5.56 12.53 2.61
N TYR A 127 5.09 13.71 3.02
CA TYR A 127 5.28 14.95 2.27
C TYR A 127 6.70 15.48 2.44
N GLY A 128 7.67 14.78 1.84
CA GLY A 128 9.03 15.25 1.66
C GLY A 128 9.16 16.24 0.49
N CYS A 129 10.40 16.61 0.14
CA CYS A 129 10.67 17.41 -1.04
C CYS A 129 11.11 16.57 -2.25
N GLY A 130 10.81 17.04 -3.47
CA GLY A 130 11.19 16.36 -4.70
C GLY A 130 10.58 14.95 -4.82
N ALA A 131 11.38 13.97 -5.26
CA ALA A 131 10.92 12.59 -5.40
C ALA A 131 10.49 11.92 -4.08
N PHE A 132 10.88 12.48 -2.92
CA PHE A 132 10.42 11.98 -1.62
C PHE A 132 8.96 12.31 -1.33
N ASN A 133 8.35 13.28 -2.02
CA ASN A 133 6.94 13.64 -1.87
C ASN A 133 5.99 12.52 -2.31
N TYR A 134 6.49 11.56 -3.08
CA TYR A 134 5.72 10.42 -3.54
C TYR A 134 5.72 9.25 -2.57
N TYR A 135 6.55 9.29 -1.52
CA TYR A 135 6.62 8.19 -0.58
C TYR A 135 5.48 8.21 0.42
N CYS A 136 5.10 7.03 0.89
CA CYS A 136 4.24 6.88 2.04
C CYS A 136 4.63 5.65 2.85
N GLN A 137 4.18 5.65 4.10
CA GLN A 137 4.13 4.43 4.90
C GLN A 137 2.76 3.78 4.68
N THR A 138 2.76 2.54 4.20
CA THR A 138 1.56 1.74 4.05
C THR A 138 1.52 0.74 5.19
N VAL A 139 0.49 0.82 6.03
CA VAL A 139 0.28 -0.11 7.14
C VAL A 139 -0.83 -1.07 6.78
N PHE A 140 -0.56 -2.37 6.92
CA PHE A 140 -1.56 -3.43 6.85
C PHE A 140 -1.83 -3.96 8.26
N LEU A 141 -3.10 -4.12 8.60
CA LEU A 141 -3.57 -4.71 9.85
C LEU A 141 -4.39 -5.96 9.52
N PHE A 142 -3.87 -7.13 9.88
CA PHE A 142 -4.53 -8.41 9.64
C PHE A 142 -5.30 -8.86 10.89
N GLN A 143 -6.60 -9.12 10.75
CA GLN A 143 -7.43 -9.47 11.90
C GLN A 143 -7.25 -10.94 12.30
N LYS A 144 -6.83 -11.16 13.54
CA LYS A 144 -6.69 -12.48 14.17
C LYS A 144 -8.03 -13.02 14.64
N THR A 145 -8.09 -14.32 14.90
CA THR A 145 -9.30 -15.02 15.38
C THR A 145 -9.80 -14.53 16.73
N ASP A 146 -8.92 -14.00 17.58
CA ASP A 146 -9.23 -13.41 18.88
C ASP A 146 -9.69 -11.95 18.80
N GLY A 147 -9.78 -11.38 17.59
CA GLY A 147 -10.16 -9.99 17.34
C GLY A 147 -9.02 -8.98 17.46
N SER A 148 -7.80 -9.41 17.84
CA SER A 148 -6.60 -8.58 17.81
C SER A 148 -6.04 -8.45 16.38
N PHE A 149 -5.01 -7.63 16.19
CA PHE A 149 -4.40 -7.36 14.89
C PHE A 149 -2.89 -7.59 14.88
N ASP A 150 -2.41 -8.26 13.83
CA ASP A 150 -1.01 -8.15 13.40
C ASP A 150 -0.87 -6.92 12.51
N ASP A 151 0.22 -6.18 12.66
CA ASP A 151 0.52 -5.01 11.84
C ASP A 151 1.84 -5.16 11.07
N PHE A 152 1.86 -4.65 9.85
CA PHE A 152 3.05 -4.61 9.00
C PHE A 152 3.12 -3.28 8.27
N THR A 153 4.28 -2.63 8.34
CA THR A 153 4.52 -1.33 7.72
C THR A 153 5.51 -1.44 6.57
N PHE A 154 5.17 -0.87 5.42
CA PHE A 154 6.02 -0.79 4.25
C PHE A 154 6.30 0.66 3.87
N SER A 155 7.50 0.91 3.36
CA SER A 155 7.74 2.12 2.55
C SER A 155 7.27 1.84 1.13
N ASP A 156 6.45 2.73 0.59
CA ASP A 156 5.83 2.59 -0.73
C ASP A 156 5.71 3.94 -1.44
N ILE A 157 5.32 3.93 -2.71
CA ILE A 157 4.99 5.11 -3.51
C ILE A 157 3.47 5.29 -3.61
N CYS A 158 2.99 6.45 -3.19
CA CYS A 158 1.57 6.82 -3.07
C CYS A 158 0.93 7.44 -4.31
N GLU A 159 1.67 7.66 -5.41
CA GLU A 159 1.22 8.53 -6.51
C GLU A 159 -0.08 8.04 -7.20
N GLU A 160 -0.45 6.77 -7.07
CA GLU A 160 -1.63 6.21 -7.75
C GLU A 160 -2.25 5.03 -6.99
N PHE A 161 -2.70 5.26 -5.75
CA PHE A 161 -3.21 4.17 -4.90
C PHE A 161 -4.35 3.36 -5.54
N GLU A 162 -5.34 4.03 -6.14
CA GLU A 162 -6.46 3.35 -6.81
C GLU A 162 -5.99 2.43 -7.95
N ASN A 163 -4.80 2.69 -8.51
CA ASN A 163 -4.23 1.90 -9.59
C ASN A 163 -3.36 0.73 -9.09
N ARG A 164 -2.95 0.73 -7.81
CA ARG A 164 -2.16 -0.36 -7.20
C ARG A 164 -2.85 -1.10 -6.03
N PRO A 165 -4.06 -1.67 -6.23
CA PRO A 165 -4.59 -2.66 -5.30
C PRO A 165 -3.70 -3.91 -5.27
N GLU A 166 -3.79 -4.64 -4.17
CA GLU A 166 -3.26 -6.00 -4.04
C GLU A 166 -3.84 -6.89 -5.16
N ARG A 167 -3.10 -7.94 -5.51
CA ARG A 167 -3.38 -8.79 -6.67
C ARG A 167 -3.32 -10.24 -6.27
N ASP A 168 -4.21 -11.05 -6.83
CA ASP A 168 -4.23 -12.51 -6.65
C ASP A 168 -3.38 -13.15 -7.75
N PHE A 169 -2.09 -13.41 -7.45
CA PHE A 169 -1.11 -13.85 -8.45
C PHE A 169 -1.31 -15.30 -8.89
N ASP A 170 -1.83 -16.16 -8.01
CA ASP A 170 -1.97 -17.60 -8.23
C ASP A 170 -3.44 -18.09 -8.32
N ASN A 171 -4.40 -17.18 -8.19
CA ASN A 171 -5.85 -17.43 -8.19
C ASN A 171 -6.32 -18.29 -7.01
N ASP A 172 -5.67 -18.19 -5.85
CA ASP A 172 -6.07 -18.89 -4.63
C ASP A 172 -7.12 -18.13 -3.79
N GLY A 173 -7.44 -16.89 -4.20
CA GLY A 173 -8.40 -16.02 -3.52
C GLY A 173 -7.77 -15.07 -2.50
N LYS A 174 -6.53 -15.31 -2.10
CA LYS A 174 -5.71 -14.37 -1.30
C LYS A 174 -5.06 -13.37 -2.22
N PHE A 175 -4.77 -12.20 -1.68
CA PHE A 175 -4.19 -11.11 -2.46
C PHE A 175 -2.79 -10.77 -1.96
N GLU A 176 -1.82 -10.85 -2.85
CA GLU A 176 -0.45 -10.42 -2.59
C GLU A 176 -0.32 -8.89 -2.54
N ILE A 177 0.48 -8.46 -1.57
CA ILE A 177 0.94 -7.09 -1.39
C ILE A 177 2.07 -6.82 -2.38
N ILE A 178 1.89 -5.80 -3.19
CA ILE A 178 2.90 -5.30 -4.13
C ILE A 178 3.40 -3.96 -3.60
N THR A 179 4.68 -3.87 -3.25
CA THR A 179 5.30 -2.58 -2.91
C THR A 179 6.06 -2.01 -4.09
N GLN A 180 6.09 -0.69 -4.21
CA GLN A 180 6.89 0.05 -5.18
C GLN A 180 7.87 0.97 -4.44
N THR A 181 9.15 0.83 -4.73
CA THR A 181 10.18 1.75 -4.22
C THR A 181 11.13 2.20 -5.33
N PHE A 182 11.96 3.19 -5.04
CA PHE A 182 12.97 3.67 -5.98
C PHE A 182 14.27 2.90 -5.82
N GLN A 183 14.86 2.47 -6.93
CA GLN A 183 16.16 1.81 -6.95
C GLN A 183 17.06 2.37 -8.05
N ASN A 184 18.28 2.76 -7.66
CA ASN A 184 19.35 3.11 -8.58
C ASN A 184 20.12 1.86 -9.01
N TYR A 185 20.45 1.74 -10.29
CA TYR A 185 21.45 0.77 -10.76
C TYR A 185 22.19 1.28 -12.01
N GLY A 186 23.52 1.37 -11.90
CA GLY A 186 24.35 1.98 -12.94
C GLY A 186 24.07 3.48 -13.05
N LYS A 187 23.70 3.94 -14.25
CA LYS A 187 23.35 5.34 -14.55
C LYS A 187 21.84 5.55 -14.76
N HIS A 188 21.03 4.67 -14.20
CA HIS A 188 19.59 4.63 -14.44
C HIS A 188 18.81 4.43 -13.14
N ASN A 189 17.58 4.93 -13.16
CA ASN A 189 16.61 4.85 -12.08
C ASN A 189 15.47 3.92 -12.45
N TYR A 190 15.00 3.15 -11.48
CA TYR A 190 13.98 2.15 -11.67
C TYR A 190 12.96 2.19 -10.54
N TRP A 191 11.72 1.89 -10.87
CA TRP A 191 10.74 1.37 -9.93
C TRP A 191 11.08 -0.09 -9.62
N LEU A 192 11.30 -0.36 -8.35
CA LEU A 192 11.54 -1.69 -7.81
C LEU A 192 10.23 -2.19 -7.20
N PHE A 193 9.73 -3.30 -7.73
CA PHE A 193 8.53 -3.94 -7.20
C PHE A 193 8.89 -5.19 -6.42
N ASN A 194 8.36 -5.33 -5.20
CA ASN A 194 8.46 -6.55 -4.41
C ASN A 194 7.05 -7.12 -4.14
N VAL A 195 6.97 -8.42 -3.90
CA VAL A 195 5.71 -9.14 -3.66
C VAL A 195 5.79 -9.88 -2.33
N TYR A 196 4.74 -9.72 -1.53
CA TYR A 196 4.58 -10.35 -0.22
C TYR A 196 3.19 -10.96 -0.09
N GLY A 197 3.07 -12.06 0.64
CA GLY A 197 1.79 -12.64 1.05
C GLY A 197 1.69 -12.68 2.56
N TYR A 198 0.48 -12.89 3.08
CA TYR A 198 0.26 -13.12 4.51
C TYR A 198 -0.23 -14.56 4.71
N SER A 199 0.44 -15.28 5.61
CA SER A 199 0.10 -16.66 5.92
C SER A 199 0.50 -16.99 7.36
N GLU A 200 -0.39 -17.66 8.09
CA GLU A 200 -0.13 -18.14 9.45
C GLU A 200 0.40 -17.05 10.42
N GLY A 201 -0.17 -15.85 10.38
CA GLY A 201 0.25 -14.77 11.28
C GLY A 201 1.53 -14.04 10.87
N LYS A 202 2.05 -14.33 9.68
CA LYS A 202 3.35 -13.85 9.22
C LYS A 202 3.29 -13.33 7.79
N LEU A 203 4.05 -12.27 7.57
CA LEU A 203 4.33 -11.78 6.25
C LEU A 203 5.43 -12.64 5.60
N VAL A 204 5.18 -13.12 4.38
CA VAL A 204 6.07 -13.99 3.62
C VAL A 204 6.53 -13.25 2.39
N ASN A 205 7.85 -13.20 2.16
CA ASN A 205 8.39 -12.66 0.91
C ASN A 205 8.17 -13.69 -0.22
N LEU A 206 7.39 -13.31 -1.23
CA LEU A 206 7.02 -14.17 -2.36
C LEU A 206 7.82 -13.86 -3.63
N ASN A 207 8.83 -13.00 -3.54
CA ASN A 207 9.62 -12.57 -4.69
C ASN A 207 10.12 -13.76 -5.53
N ARG A 208 10.66 -14.78 -4.87
CA ARG A 208 11.19 -15.95 -5.60
C ARG A 208 10.09 -16.73 -6.33
N LEU A 209 8.92 -16.89 -5.72
CA LEU A 209 7.81 -17.67 -6.26
C LEU A 209 7.11 -16.93 -7.42
N ALA A 210 6.93 -15.62 -7.29
CA ALA A 210 6.26 -14.79 -8.29
C ALA A 210 7.18 -14.32 -9.44
N ASP A 211 8.47 -14.68 -9.42
CA ASP A 211 9.52 -14.14 -10.30
C ASP A 211 9.81 -12.63 -10.13
N TYR A 212 9.72 -12.16 -8.89
CA TYR A 212 10.06 -10.83 -8.38
C TYR A 212 11.38 -10.83 -7.57
N PRO A 213 11.93 -9.67 -7.16
CA PRO A 213 11.52 -8.34 -7.58
C PRO A 213 11.74 -8.11 -9.07
N ILE A 214 10.96 -7.20 -9.64
CA ILE A 214 11.14 -6.68 -11.00
C ILE A 214 11.55 -5.21 -10.92
N MET A 215 12.34 -4.78 -11.91
CA MET A 215 12.76 -3.39 -12.01
C MET A 215 12.28 -2.81 -13.34
N ILE A 216 11.53 -1.71 -13.27
CA ILE A 216 10.93 -1.03 -14.42
C ILE A 216 11.51 0.38 -14.51
N PRO A 217 12.05 0.83 -15.65
CA PRO A 217 12.52 2.21 -15.79
C PRO A 217 11.39 3.22 -15.49
N LEU A 218 11.70 4.35 -14.86
CA LEU A 218 10.68 5.28 -14.34
C LEU A 218 9.60 5.72 -15.35
N LEU A 219 9.96 5.82 -16.64
CA LEU A 219 9.09 6.27 -17.72
C LEU A 219 8.58 5.11 -18.59
N SER A 220 8.47 3.91 -18.01
CA SER A 220 8.09 2.68 -18.70
C SER A 220 7.15 1.83 -17.84
N HIS A 221 6.48 0.88 -18.48
CA HIS A 221 5.68 -0.15 -17.82
C HIS A 221 6.25 -1.56 -18.07
N GLU A 222 7.39 -1.65 -18.76
CA GLU A 222 8.05 -2.92 -19.08
C GLU A 222 9.22 -3.22 -18.14
N VAL A 223 9.36 -4.51 -17.78
CA VAL A 223 10.52 -4.99 -17.03
C VAL A 223 11.81 -4.70 -17.81
N SER A 224 12.78 -4.08 -17.13
CA SER A 224 14.05 -3.68 -17.73
C SER A 224 14.79 -4.88 -18.32
N LYS A 225 15.07 -4.82 -19.63
CA LYS A 225 15.96 -5.76 -20.32
C LYS A 225 17.45 -5.48 -20.05
N LYS A 226 17.76 -4.33 -19.42
CA LYS A 226 19.15 -3.90 -19.11
C LYS A 226 19.71 -4.56 -17.85
N ILE A 227 18.86 -5.15 -17.02
CA ILE A 227 19.25 -5.82 -15.78
C ILE A 227 18.84 -7.29 -15.89
N PRO A 228 19.78 -8.25 -15.86
CA PRO A 228 19.41 -9.66 -15.83
C PRO A 228 18.54 -9.99 -14.62
N LYS A 229 17.53 -10.85 -14.77
CA LYS A 229 16.64 -11.25 -13.65
C LYS A 229 17.39 -11.72 -12.42
N LYS A 230 18.45 -12.52 -12.61
CA LYS A 230 19.31 -12.98 -11.52
C LYS A 230 19.89 -11.82 -10.69
N LYS A 231 20.27 -10.72 -11.36
CA LYS A 231 20.76 -9.50 -10.70
C LYS A 231 19.63 -8.74 -10.01
N MET A 232 18.43 -8.71 -10.59
CA MET A 232 17.26 -8.10 -9.94
C MET A 232 16.97 -8.73 -8.57
N LYS A 233 17.16 -10.06 -8.43
CA LYS A 233 16.93 -10.77 -7.15
C LYS A 233 17.79 -10.25 -5.99
N GLU A 234 18.94 -9.64 -6.27
CA GLU A 234 19.80 -9.05 -5.24
C GLU A 234 19.21 -7.78 -4.62
N PHE A 235 18.20 -7.17 -5.26
CA PHE A 235 17.47 -6.00 -4.75
C PHE A 235 16.20 -6.39 -3.98
N ALA A 236 16.01 -7.67 -3.69
CA ALA A 236 14.87 -8.11 -2.88
C ALA A 236 14.92 -7.43 -1.51
N ILE A 237 13.84 -6.72 -1.16
CA ILE A 237 13.71 -6.13 0.16
C ILE A 237 13.27 -7.23 1.11
N ALA A 238 13.98 -7.37 2.23
CA ALA A 238 13.61 -8.32 3.27
C ALA A 238 12.23 -7.95 3.85
N THR A 239 11.50 -8.95 4.33
CA THR A 239 10.25 -8.73 5.04
C THR A 239 10.46 -7.71 6.16
N PRO A 240 9.64 -6.65 6.26
CA PRO A 240 9.71 -5.74 7.41
C PRO A 240 9.57 -6.54 8.70
N LEU A 241 10.46 -6.27 9.66
CA LEU A 241 10.37 -6.85 11.00
C LEU A 241 9.20 -6.21 11.74
N LYS A 242 8.47 -7.01 12.53
CA LYS A 242 7.47 -6.51 13.49
C LYS A 242 8.13 -5.60 14.52
#